data_AF-A0ABD5MST1-F1
#
_entry.id   AF-A0ABD5MST1-F1
#
_cell.length_a   1.000
_cell.length_b   1.000
_cell.length_c   1.000
_cell.angle_alpha   90.00
_cell.angle_beta   90.00
_cell.angle_gamma   90.00
#
_symmetry.space_group_name_H-M   'P 1'
#
loop_
_entity.id
_entity.type
_entity.pdbx_description
1 polymer ?
#
loop_
_entity_poly.entity_id
_entity_poly.type
_entity_poly.pdbx_seq_one_letter_code
_entity_poly.pdbx_strand_id
1 'polypeptide(L)'
;MNPKKVAIIVLLALLLSTAFTILNTTLAQTNDPQKQKAQALMGFLENSNMSIVVALNRFDSQNITVPSAETAYNEGLVHAKSAINLLNEEKFSEACNEAVEAMQKFENALKILEFASSVEPTPTEITAEEAITLKAKIIRTIEHFERLENLTTQASKVGYNTLTIEKQLRQVKQHLENATEKLYSLNIEGAAEELFIAKTLLDELTEPFARLTNLVKASNSEKYLQEAEIRVSEAKLNITLSATLTQDVKKDAITALNNSEIYLANARDFIEVSNVDEAIGELEEAKKWEEESNRAITAVTDTPSSVEPTTESIIKPEISTSK
;
A
#
# COMPACT_ATOMS: atom_id res chain seq x y z
N MET A 1 35.19 -14.74 4.14
CA MET A 1 34.33 -14.19 3.06
C MET A 1 34.81 -12.76 2.76
N ASN A 2 34.84 -12.29 1.51
CA ASN A 2 35.35 -10.95 1.17
C ASN A 2 34.40 -9.86 1.74
N PRO A 3 34.87 -8.76 2.37
CA PRO A 3 34.03 -7.63 2.80
C PRO A 3 33.11 -7.10 1.69
N LYS A 4 33.51 -7.25 0.41
CA LYS A 4 32.68 -6.97 -0.76
C LYS A 4 31.52 -7.96 -0.91
N LYS A 5 31.73 -9.28 -0.71
CA LYS A 5 30.63 -10.28 -0.70
C LYS A 5 29.59 -9.98 0.39
N VAL A 6 30.07 -9.44 1.50
CA VAL A 6 29.27 -8.98 2.64
C VAL A 6 28.48 -7.70 2.28
N ALA A 7 29.14 -6.70 1.68
CA ALA A 7 28.52 -5.47 1.15
C ALA A 7 27.40 -5.78 0.15
N ILE A 8 27.65 -6.75 -0.72
CA ILE A 8 26.72 -7.20 -1.75
C ILE A 8 25.52 -7.95 -1.16
N ILE A 9 25.70 -8.75 -0.10
CA ILE A 9 24.57 -9.40 0.61
C ILE A 9 23.70 -8.34 1.32
N VAL A 10 24.33 -7.33 1.93
CA VAL A 10 23.63 -6.19 2.56
C VAL A 10 22.91 -5.35 1.51
N LEU A 11 23.55 -5.05 0.38
CA LEU A 11 22.95 -4.34 -0.75
C LEU A 11 21.79 -5.14 -1.34
N LEU A 12 21.94 -6.46 -1.52
CA LEU A 12 20.85 -7.36 -1.93
C LEU A 12 19.67 -7.31 -0.96
N ALA A 13 19.93 -7.34 0.35
CA ALA A 13 18.91 -7.29 1.38
C ALA A 13 18.19 -5.92 1.40
N LEU A 14 18.93 -4.83 1.23
CA LEU A 14 18.44 -3.44 1.12
C LEU A 14 17.66 -3.24 -0.21
N LEU A 15 18.10 -3.87 -1.29
CA LEU A 15 17.42 -3.85 -2.58
C LEU A 15 16.14 -4.73 -2.59
N LEU A 16 16.11 -5.84 -1.85
CA LEU A 16 14.91 -6.67 -1.64
C LEU A 16 13.91 -5.98 -0.67
N SER A 17 14.42 -5.23 0.31
CA SER A 17 13.62 -4.48 1.29
C SER A 17 12.75 -3.37 0.69
N THR A 18 13.22 -2.76 -0.39
CA THR A 18 12.55 -1.69 -1.13
C THR A 18 11.55 -2.19 -2.16
N ALA A 19 11.54 -3.49 -2.46
CA ALA A 19 10.59 -4.15 -3.37
C ALA A 19 9.31 -4.63 -2.67
N PHE A 20 9.33 -4.74 -1.33
CA PHE A 20 8.17 -5.05 -0.50
C PHE A 20 7.27 -3.81 -0.30
N THR A 21 6.73 -3.31 -1.40
CA THR A 21 5.46 -2.60 -1.39
C THR A 21 4.58 -3.17 -2.50
N ILE A 22 3.64 -3.99 -2.01
CA ILE A 22 2.31 -4.28 -2.55
C ILE A 22 2.19 -5.55 -3.44
N LEU A 23 1.34 -6.45 -2.93
CA LEU A 23 0.63 -7.60 -3.54
C LEU A 23 1.33 -8.96 -3.61
N ASN A 24 1.20 -9.73 -2.50
CA ASN A 24 1.00 -11.17 -2.58
C ASN A 24 -0.49 -11.46 -2.32
N THR A 25 -1.25 -11.87 -3.34
CA THR A 25 -2.67 -12.26 -3.21
C THR A 25 -2.87 -13.65 -2.61
N THR A 26 -1.80 -14.40 -2.34
CA THR A 26 -1.82 -15.69 -1.63
C THR A 26 -1.44 -15.58 -0.13
N LEU A 27 -1.13 -14.39 0.39
CA LEU A 27 -0.77 -14.16 1.81
C LEU A 27 -1.88 -13.51 2.65
N ALA A 28 -3.13 -13.53 2.18
CA ALA A 28 -4.31 -13.06 2.92
C ALA A 28 -4.70 -13.96 4.13
N GLN A 29 -3.74 -14.64 4.76
CA GLN A 29 -3.97 -15.48 5.95
C GLN A 29 -3.29 -14.97 7.24
N THR A 30 -2.66 -13.78 7.24
CA THR A 30 -2.38 -13.02 8.48
C THR A 30 -2.68 -11.54 8.30
N ASN A 31 -3.37 -10.93 9.28
CA ASN A 31 -4.17 -9.70 9.18
C ASN A 31 -3.41 -8.35 9.14
N ASP A 32 -2.09 -8.31 8.90
CA ASP A 32 -1.37 -7.02 8.84
C ASP A 32 -0.19 -7.04 7.83
N PRO A 33 -0.37 -6.46 6.63
CA PRO A 33 0.68 -6.34 5.61
C PRO A 33 1.92 -5.55 6.07
N GLN A 34 1.75 -4.61 7.01
CA GLN A 34 2.83 -3.75 7.50
C GLN A 34 3.67 -4.49 8.54
N LYS A 35 3.04 -5.34 9.35
CA LYS A 35 3.73 -6.27 10.25
C LYS A 35 4.63 -7.26 9.50
N GLN A 36 4.11 -7.86 8.43
CA GLN A 36 4.90 -8.80 7.60
C GLN A 36 6.11 -8.09 6.97
N LYS A 37 5.92 -6.88 6.45
CA LYS A 37 7.01 -6.06 5.92
C LYS A 37 8.06 -5.80 6.99
N ALA A 38 7.65 -5.32 8.16
CA ALA A 38 8.57 -5.01 9.26
C ALA A 38 9.37 -6.26 9.72
N GLN A 39 8.73 -7.43 9.79
CA GLN A 39 9.40 -8.70 10.12
C GLN A 39 10.42 -9.13 9.06
N ALA A 40 10.09 -9.00 7.77
CA ALA A 40 11.03 -9.29 6.69
C ALA A 40 12.27 -8.38 6.75
N LEU A 41 12.07 -7.08 7.05
CA LEU A 41 13.15 -6.12 7.25
C LEU A 41 14.08 -6.49 8.41
N MET A 42 13.56 -7.06 9.50
CA MET A 42 14.41 -7.52 10.61
C MET A 42 15.33 -8.67 10.18
N GLY A 43 14.80 -9.64 9.43
CA GLY A 43 15.61 -10.73 8.88
C GLY A 43 16.74 -10.23 7.97
N PHE A 44 16.50 -9.15 7.23
CA PHE A 44 17.53 -8.48 6.42
C PHE A 44 18.57 -7.74 7.26
N LEU A 45 18.15 -7.09 8.34
CA LEU A 45 19.05 -6.41 9.27
C LEU A 45 20.02 -7.36 9.96
N GLU A 46 19.53 -8.49 10.47
CA GLU A 46 20.38 -9.49 11.15
C GLU A 46 21.46 -10.03 10.21
N ASN A 47 21.08 -10.35 8.97
CA ASN A 47 22.02 -10.79 7.93
C ASN A 47 23.03 -9.69 7.57
N SER A 48 22.58 -8.44 7.50
CA SER A 48 23.43 -7.29 7.18
C SER A 48 24.46 -7.04 8.29
N ASN A 49 24.00 -7.07 9.54
CA ASN A 49 24.83 -6.94 10.73
C ASN A 49 25.91 -8.03 10.79
N MET A 50 25.53 -9.30 10.63
CA MET A 50 26.47 -10.43 10.63
C MET A 50 27.55 -10.25 9.56
N SER A 51 27.16 -9.76 8.39
CA SER A 51 28.07 -9.53 7.27
C SER A 51 29.10 -8.45 7.63
N ILE A 52 28.68 -7.32 8.19
CA ILE A 52 29.59 -6.23 8.61
C ILE A 52 30.56 -6.67 9.71
N VAL A 53 30.07 -7.41 10.70
CA VAL A 53 30.92 -7.96 11.77
C VAL A 53 32.04 -8.82 11.18
N VAL A 54 31.74 -9.65 10.18
CA VAL A 54 32.76 -10.44 9.47
C VAL A 54 33.78 -9.55 8.74
N ALA A 55 33.34 -8.44 8.15
CA ALA A 55 34.22 -7.49 7.48
C ALA A 55 35.14 -6.77 8.48
N LEU A 56 34.59 -6.22 9.56
CA LEU A 56 35.35 -5.55 10.62
C LEU A 56 36.38 -6.49 11.26
N ASN A 57 35.96 -7.70 11.68
CA ASN A 57 36.86 -8.70 12.26
C ASN A 57 38.04 -9.07 11.35
N ARG A 58 37.85 -9.00 10.03
CA ARG A 58 38.94 -9.24 9.06
C ARG A 58 39.96 -8.11 9.09
N PHE A 59 39.51 -6.86 9.08
CA PHE A 59 40.39 -5.70 9.21
C PHE A 59 41.16 -5.73 10.53
N ASP A 60 40.47 -6.08 11.62
CA ASP A 60 41.10 -6.29 12.94
C ASP A 60 42.17 -7.39 12.91
N SER A 61 41.89 -8.52 12.24
CA SER A 61 42.88 -9.61 12.09
C SER A 61 44.12 -9.22 11.28
N GLN A 62 44.04 -8.13 10.52
CA GLN A 62 45.14 -7.53 9.76
C GLN A 62 45.81 -6.38 10.53
N ASN A 63 45.38 -6.10 11.77
CA ASN A 63 45.77 -4.94 12.58
C ASN A 63 45.48 -3.60 11.90
N ILE A 64 44.44 -3.54 11.06
CA ILE A 64 43.98 -2.31 10.41
C ILE A 64 42.67 -1.92 11.07
N THR A 65 42.62 -0.76 11.73
CA THR A 65 41.37 -0.19 12.24
C THR A 65 40.84 0.87 11.29
N VAL A 66 39.52 0.92 11.11
CA VAL A 66 38.86 1.88 10.23
C VAL A 66 37.77 2.61 11.03
N PRO A 67 38.13 3.63 11.83
CA PRO A 67 37.22 4.24 12.82
C PRO A 67 35.93 4.84 12.23
N SER A 68 35.96 5.30 10.98
CA SER A 68 34.79 5.81 10.27
C SER A 68 33.78 4.69 9.93
N ALA A 69 34.27 3.49 9.62
CA ALA A 69 33.40 2.32 9.39
C ALA A 69 32.78 1.83 10.69
N GLU A 70 33.54 1.82 11.79
CA GLU A 70 33.02 1.49 13.13
C GLU A 70 31.96 2.49 13.58
N THR A 71 32.17 3.78 13.35
CA THR A 71 31.17 4.82 13.63
C THR A 71 29.87 4.55 12.86
N ALA A 72 29.95 4.35 11.54
CA ALA A 72 28.78 4.06 10.71
C ALA A 72 28.07 2.76 11.12
N TYR A 73 28.83 1.72 11.48
CA TYR A 73 28.28 0.47 11.98
C TYR A 73 27.54 0.66 13.31
N ASN A 74 28.13 1.40 14.26
CA ASN A 74 27.52 1.70 15.55
C ASN A 74 26.25 2.54 15.41
N GLU A 75 26.23 3.53 14.51
CA GLU A 75 25.01 4.26 14.15
C GLU A 75 23.94 3.31 13.60
N GLY A 76 24.31 2.37 12.72
CA GLY A 76 23.41 1.34 12.21
C GLY A 76 22.84 0.44 13.30
N LEU A 77 23.64 0.05 14.30
CA LEU A 77 23.17 -0.74 15.45
C LEU A 77 22.15 0.02 16.31
N VAL A 78 22.30 1.34 16.47
CA VAL A 78 21.33 2.17 17.20
C VAL A 78 19.98 2.12 16.51
N HIS A 79 19.95 2.35 15.20
CA HIS A 79 18.73 2.28 14.39
C HIS A 79 18.14 0.85 14.37
N ALA A 80 18.97 -0.19 14.24
CA ALA A 80 18.50 -1.58 14.22
C ALA A 80 17.82 -1.96 15.54
N LYS A 81 18.39 -1.52 16.68
CA LYS A 81 17.79 -1.70 18.00
C LYS A 81 16.48 -0.93 18.15
N SER A 82 16.41 0.29 17.63
CA SER A 82 15.19 1.09 17.58
C SER A 82 14.09 0.36 16.80
N ALA A 83 14.43 -0.17 15.62
CA ALA A 83 13.51 -0.91 14.77
C ALA A 83 12.93 -2.16 15.45
N ILE A 84 13.76 -2.93 16.18
CA ILE A 84 13.31 -4.11 16.94
C ILE A 84 12.36 -3.70 18.08
N ASN A 85 12.69 -2.63 18.81
CA ASN A 85 11.82 -2.14 19.89
C ASN A 85 10.46 -1.69 19.35
N LEU A 86 10.45 -0.92 18.26
CA LEU A 86 9.22 -0.45 17.61
C LEU A 86 8.38 -1.61 17.06
N LEU A 87 9.02 -2.66 16.52
CA LEU A 87 8.33 -3.88 16.10
C LEU A 87 7.61 -4.56 17.28
N ASN A 88 8.27 -4.66 18.44
CA ASN A 88 7.70 -5.25 19.65
C ASN A 88 6.58 -4.39 20.27
N GLU A 89 6.62 -3.08 20.03
CA GLU A 89 5.55 -2.13 20.38
C GLU A 89 4.42 -2.07 19.34
N GLU A 90 4.46 -2.94 18.31
CA GLU A 90 3.50 -2.98 17.19
C GLU A 90 3.44 -1.68 16.36
N LYS A 91 4.49 -0.86 16.41
CA LYS A 91 4.67 0.37 15.60
C LYS A 91 5.37 0.03 14.28
N PHE A 92 4.66 -0.67 13.40
CA PHE A 92 5.24 -1.29 12.20
C PHE A 92 5.79 -0.29 11.17
N SER A 93 5.19 0.89 11.05
CA SER A 93 5.64 1.92 10.11
C SER A 93 7.00 2.48 10.52
N GLU A 94 7.11 2.87 11.78
CA GLU A 94 8.31 3.43 12.37
C GLU A 94 9.42 2.37 12.44
N ALA A 95 9.07 1.12 12.76
CA ALA A 95 10.00 0.00 12.70
C ALA A 95 10.59 -0.19 11.29
N CYS A 96 9.78 -0.04 10.24
CA CYS A 96 10.27 -0.11 8.86
C CYS A 96 11.25 1.03 8.54
N ASN A 97 10.95 2.26 8.97
CA ASN A 97 11.81 3.42 8.71
C ASN A 97 13.17 3.26 9.40
N GLU A 98 13.18 2.92 10.68
CA GLU A 98 14.40 2.66 11.44
C GLU A 98 15.20 1.49 10.86
N ALA A 99 14.52 0.46 10.33
CA ALA A 99 15.20 -0.63 9.66
C ALA A 99 15.92 -0.19 8.38
N VAL A 100 15.30 0.70 7.61
CA VAL A 100 15.92 1.26 6.40
C VAL A 100 17.12 2.13 6.74
N GLU A 101 17.00 3.00 7.74
CA GLU A 101 18.12 3.83 8.24
C GLU A 101 19.29 2.95 8.70
N ALA A 102 19.01 1.91 9.49
CA ALA A 102 20.03 0.96 9.93
C ALA A 102 20.75 0.29 8.74
N MET A 103 19.99 -0.18 7.75
CA MET A 103 20.55 -0.80 6.54
C MET A 103 21.40 0.20 5.73
N GLN A 104 21.01 1.47 5.62
CA GLN A 104 21.81 2.50 4.94
C GLN A 104 23.13 2.78 5.66
N LYS A 105 23.11 2.84 6.99
CA LYS A 105 24.32 3.00 7.82
C LYS A 105 25.26 1.80 7.68
N PHE A 106 24.68 0.61 7.66
CA PHE A 106 25.37 -0.64 7.37
C PHE A 106 26.02 -0.66 5.99
N GLU A 107 25.29 -0.25 4.94
CA GLU A 107 25.86 -0.09 3.59
C GLU A 107 27.04 0.90 3.57
N ASN A 108 26.90 2.04 4.26
CA ASN A 108 27.96 3.05 4.33
C ASN A 108 29.21 2.50 5.04
N ALA A 109 29.05 1.79 6.16
CA ALA A 109 30.18 1.15 6.85
C ALA A 109 30.95 0.21 5.90
N LEU A 110 30.23 -0.54 5.05
CA LEU A 110 30.83 -1.46 4.09
C LEU A 110 31.56 -0.76 2.96
N LYS A 111 31.00 0.34 2.43
CA LYS A 111 31.69 1.18 1.44
C LYS A 111 33.00 1.73 2.01
N ILE A 112 32.98 2.21 3.25
CA ILE A 112 34.19 2.74 3.91
C ILE A 112 35.25 1.64 4.06
N LEU A 113 34.86 0.44 4.49
CA LEU A 113 35.77 -0.71 4.57
C LEU A 113 36.30 -1.12 3.20
N GLU A 114 35.48 -1.04 2.16
CA GLU A 114 35.93 -1.28 0.79
C GLU A 114 37.00 -0.26 0.34
N PHE A 115 36.80 1.04 0.60
CA PHE A 115 37.79 2.07 0.28
C PHE A 115 39.08 1.95 1.10
N ALA A 116 38.98 1.48 2.35
CA ALA A 116 40.14 1.25 3.22
C ALA A 116 40.95 0.00 2.84
N SER A 117 40.39 -0.89 2.01
CA SER A 117 41.08 -2.08 1.51
C SER A 117 42.07 -1.68 0.41
N SER A 118 43.36 -1.95 0.62
CA SER A 118 44.41 -1.81 -0.42
C SER A 118 44.40 -2.94 -1.46
N VAL A 119 43.49 -3.90 -1.32
CA VAL A 119 43.34 -5.04 -2.24
C VAL A 119 42.37 -4.66 -3.34
N GLU A 120 42.87 -4.49 -4.57
CA GLU A 120 42.03 -4.35 -5.76
C GLU A 120 41.13 -5.59 -5.92
N PRO A 121 39.85 -5.41 -6.33
CA PRO A 121 38.96 -6.54 -6.59
C PRO A 121 39.53 -7.39 -7.72
N THR A 122 39.53 -8.70 -7.53
CA THR A 122 39.89 -9.62 -8.61
C THR A 122 38.82 -9.56 -9.72
N PRO A 123 39.17 -9.89 -10.98
CA PRO A 123 38.18 -9.97 -12.06
C PRO A 123 36.97 -10.86 -11.70
N THR A 124 37.20 -11.98 -11.02
CA THR A 124 36.15 -12.88 -10.52
C THR A 124 35.20 -12.20 -9.54
N GLU A 125 35.71 -11.31 -8.70
CA GLU A 125 34.90 -10.57 -7.72
C GLU A 125 34.06 -9.50 -8.39
N ILE A 126 34.60 -8.79 -9.39
CA ILE A 126 33.86 -7.84 -10.22
C ILE A 126 32.71 -8.55 -10.94
N THR A 127 32.99 -9.67 -11.61
CA THR A 127 31.96 -10.45 -12.32
C THR A 127 30.89 -10.99 -11.36
N ALA A 128 31.27 -11.43 -10.16
CA ALA A 128 30.31 -11.90 -9.16
C ALA A 128 29.39 -10.77 -8.68
N GLU A 129 29.93 -9.56 -8.49
CA GLU A 129 29.16 -8.38 -8.10
C GLU A 129 28.18 -7.93 -9.19
N GLU A 130 28.63 -7.89 -10.44
CA GLU A 130 27.79 -7.60 -11.60
C GLU A 130 26.65 -8.62 -11.72
N ALA A 131 26.95 -9.92 -11.58
CA ALA A 131 25.97 -10.99 -11.64
C ALA A 131 24.91 -10.87 -10.54
N ILE A 132 25.34 -10.56 -9.32
CA ILE A 132 24.42 -10.38 -8.19
C ILE A 132 23.53 -9.16 -8.38
N THR A 133 24.12 -8.04 -8.78
CA THR A 133 23.38 -6.79 -9.05
C THR A 133 22.36 -7.00 -10.15
N LEU A 134 22.76 -7.71 -11.22
CA LEU A 134 21.89 -8.04 -12.33
C LEU A 134 20.75 -8.98 -11.90
N LYS A 135 21.05 -10.00 -11.09
CA LYS A 135 20.03 -10.90 -10.50
C LYS A 135 18.95 -10.12 -9.76
N ALA A 136 19.35 -9.20 -8.89
CA ALA A 136 18.42 -8.38 -8.12
C ALA A 136 17.53 -7.52 -9.03
N LYS A 137 18.10 -6.94 -10.08
CA LYS A 137 17.33 -6.15 -11.07
C LYS A 137 16.34 -7.03 -11.84
N ILE A 138 16.73 -8.24 -12.27
CA ILE A 138 15.84 -9.20 -12.95
C ILE A 138 14.66 -9.56 -12.04
N ILE A 139 14.92 -9.95 -10.78
CA ILE A 139 13.87 -10.33 -9.83
C ILE A 139 12.83 -9.22 -9.66
N ARG A 140 13.28 -7.98 -9.42
CA ARG A 140 12.36 -6.84 -9.28
C ARG A 140 11.53 -6.57 -10.54
N THR A 141 12.13 -6.75 -11.71
CA THR A 141 11.41 -6.57 -12.97
C THR A 141 10.38 -7.69 -13.19
N ILE A 142 10.68 -8.93 -12.79
CA ILE A 142 9.71 -10.04 -12.76
C ILE A 142 8.55 -9.72 -11.81
N GLU A 143 8.82 -9.27 -10.58
CA GLU A 143 7.77 -8.91 -9.61
C GLU A 143 6.86 -7.80 -10.14
N HIS A 144 7.44 -6.78 -10.80
CA HIS A 144 6.65 -5.72 -11.43
C HIS A 144 5.80 -6.27 -12.59
N PHE A 145 6.39 -7.10 -13.45
CA PHE A 145 5.71 -7.78 -14.54
C PHE A 145 4.51 -8.62 -14.05
N GLU A 146 4.68 -9.44 -13.01
CA GLU A 146 3.63 -10.30 -12.45
C GLU A 146 2.44 -9.48 -11.94
N ARG A 147 2.69 -8.30 -11.34
CA ARG A 147 1.61 -7.39 -10.93
C ARG A 147 0.80 -6.90 -12.12
N LEU A 148 1.48 -6.51 -13.20
CA LEU A 148 0.82 -6.06 -14.43
C LEU A 148 0.02 -7.21 -15.08
N GLU A 149 0.59 -8.41 -15.15
CA GLU A 149 -0.09 -9.61 -15.68
C GLU A 149 -1.36 -9.95 -14.90
N ASN A 150 -1.31 -9.85 -13.56
CA ASN A 150 -2.47 -10.04 -12.71
C ASN A 150 -3.55 -8.97 -12.93
N LEU A 151 -3.16 -7.69 -13.02
CA LEU A 151 -4.10 -6.59 -13.31
C LEU A 151 -4.78 -6.75 -14.66
N THR A 152 -4.01 -7.11 -15.70
CA THR A 152 -4.54 -7.39 -17.04
C THR A 152 -5.52 -8.56 -16.99
N THR A 153 -5.18 -9.64 -16.30
CA THR A 153 -6.07 -10.81 -16.14
C THR A 153 -7.38 -10.43 -15.44
N GLN A 154 -7.34 -9.61 -14.39
CA GLN A 154 -8.53 -9.16 -13.69
C GLN A 154 -9.42 -8.28 -14.57
N ALA A 155 -8.83 -7.34 -15.31
CA ALA A 155 -9.56 -6.50 -16.25
C ALA A 155 -10.23 -7.33 -17.36
N SER A 156 -9.53 -8.33 -17.91
CA SER A 156 -10.07 -9.26 -18.90
C SER A 156 -11.28 -10.03 -18.36
N LYS A 157 -11.21 -10.54 -17.12
CA LYS A 157 -12.31 -11.29 -16.46
C LYS A 157 -13.59 -10.49 -16.31
N VAL A 158 -13.50 -9.17 -16.14
CA VAL A 158 -14.67 -8.29 -16.04
C VAL A 158 -15.08 -7.67 -17.38
N GLY A 159 -14.46 -8.12 -18.49
CA GLY A 159 -14.90 -7.82 -19.85
C GLY A 159 -14.13 -6.72 -20.58
N TYR A 160 -13.05 -6.16 -20.00
CA TYR A 160 -12.24 -5.18 -20.72
C TYR A 160 -11.39 -5.83 -21.81
N ASN A 161 -11.22 -5.14 -22.94
CA ASN A 161 -10.34 -5.59 -24.00
C ASN A 161 -8.87 -5.39 -23.63
N THR A 162 -8.19 -6.48 -23.30
CA THR A 162 -6.79 -6.52 -22.85
C THR A 162 -5.83 -7.13 -23.86
N LEU A 163 -6.31 -7.55 -25.04
CA LEU A 163 -5.56 -8.38 -25.99
C LEU A 163 -4.18 -7.82 -26.38
N THR A 164 -4.10 -6.51 -26.60
CA THR A 164 -2.85 -5.83 -26.96
C THR A 164 -1.85 -5.86 -25.80
N ILE A 165 -2.31 -5.57 -24.58
CA ILE A 165 -1.49 -5.60 -23.37
C ILE A 165 -0.99 -7.02 -23.10
N GLU A 166 -1.87 -8.03 -23.18
CA GLU A 166 -1.51 -9.44 -23.01
C GLU A 166 -0.47 -9.90 -24.03
N LYS A 167 -0.55 -9.44 -25.28
CA LYS A 167 0.44 -9.76 -26.31
C LYS A 167 1.82 -9.20 -25.96
N GLN A 168 1.91 -7.94 -25.53
CA GLN A 168 3.17 -7.31 -25.13
C GLN A 168 3.74 -7.93 -23.84
N LEU A 169 2.89 -8.22 -22.85
CA LEU A 169 3.30 -8.92 -21.63
C LEU A 169 3.91 -10.30 -21.91
N ARG A 170 3.40 -11.05 -22.90
CA ARG A 170 4.05 -12.31 -23.33
C ARG A 170 5.47 -12.10 -23.86
N GLN A 171 5.73 -11.00 -24.56
CA GLN A 171 7.07 -10.67 -25.05
C GLN A 171 7.99 -10.29 -23.89
N VAL A 172 7.51 -9.46 -22.95
CA VAL A 172 8.24 -9.13 -21.72
C VAL A 172 8.64 -10.41 -20.96
N LYS A 173 7.69 -11.32 -20.77
CA LYS A 173 7.92 -12.60 -20.09
C LYS A 173 9.05 -13.39 -20.73
N GLN A 174 9.02 -13.53 -22.05
CA GLN A 174 10.06 -14.24 -22.80
C GLN A 174 11.45 -13.63 -22.58
N HIS A 175 11.57 -12.30 -22.63
CA HIS A 175 12.85 -11.62 -22.38
C HIS A 175 13.32 -11.75 -20.92
N LEU A 176 12.42 -11.78 -19.94
CA LEU A 176 12.78 -12.02 -18.54
C LEU A 176 13.24 -13.47 -18.28
N GLU A 177 12.60 -14.44 -18.94
CA GLU A 177 13.03 -15.85 -18.93
C GLU A 177 14.44 -15.99 -19.54
N ASN A 178 14.67 -15.37 -20.72
CA ASN A 178 15.99 -15.34 -21.37
C ASN A 178 17.07 -14.66 -20.50
N ALA A 179 16.75 -13.52 -19.88
CA ALA A 179 17.68 -12.80 -19.00
C ALA A 179 18.11 -13.70 -17.82
N THR A 180 17.15 -14.42 -17.26
CA THR A 180 17.38 -15.36 -16.16
C THR A 180 18.26 -16.53 -16.59
N GLU A 181 17.97 -17.16 -17.73
CA GLU A 181 18.76 -18.28 -18.27
C GLU A 181 20.20 -17.88 -18.60
N LYS A 182 20.38 -16.72 -19.26
CA LYS A 182 21.71 -16.19 -19.59
C LYS A 182 22.53 -15.88 -18.33
N LEU A 183 21.89 -15.33 -17.28
CA LEU A 183 22.54 -15.09 -16.00
C LEU A 183 22.99 -16.40 -15.33
N TYR A 184 22.15 -17.44 -15.35
CA TYR A 184 22.51 -18.76 -14.83
C TYR A 184 23.68 -19.39 -15.59
N SER A 185 23.80 -19.10 -16.88
CA SER A 185 24.90 -19.53 -17.74
C SER A 185 26.13 -18.61 -17.64
N LEU A 186 26.15 -17.66 -16.69
CA LEU A 186 27.20 -16.64 -16.48
C LEU A 186 27.45 -15.72 -17.68
N ASN A 187 26.49 -15.63 -18.62
CA ASN A 187 26.50 -14.64 -19.69
C ASN A 187 25.89 -13.32 -19.19
N ILE A 188 26.72 -12.52 -18.51
CA ILE A 188 26.29 -11.29 -17.84
C ILE A 188 25.82 -10.22 -18.82
N GLU A 189 26.58 -10.00 -19.90
CA GLU A 189 26.24 -9.02 -20.94
C GLU A 189 24.92 -9.36 -21.63
N GLY A 190 24.76 -10.61 -22.07
CA GLY A 190 23.52 -11.05 -22.69
C GLY A 190 22.32 -11.01 -21.74
N ALA A 191 22.52 -11.31 -20.45
CA ALA A 191 21.45 -11.18 -19.46
C ALA A 191 21.05 -9.71 -19.23
N ALA A 192 22.01 -8.77 -19.27
CA ALA A 192 21.75 -7.35 -19.15
C ALA A 192 21.00 -6.79 -20.37
N GLU A 193 21.34 -7.25 -21.58
CA GLU A 193 20.66 -6.89 -22.82
C GLU A 193 19.19 -7.35 -22.82
N GLU A 194 18.93 -8.62 -22.49
CA GLU A 194 17.55 -9.15 -22.40
C GLU A 194 16.73 -8.40 -21.33
N LEU A 195 17.33 -8.10 -20.17
CA LEU A 195 16.67 -7.29 -19.15
C LEU A 195 16.35 -5.87 -19.63
N PHE A 196 17.26 -5.26 -20.39
CA PHE A 196 17.04 -3.93 -20.97
C PHE A 196 15.84 -3.95 -21.92
N ILE A 197 15.77 -4.94 -22.83
CA ILE A 197 14.64 -5.11 -23.76
C ILE A 197 13.33 -5.32 -22.99
N ALA A 198 13.33 -6.19 -21.97
CA ALA A 198 12.15 -6.42 -21.14
C ALA A 198 11.64 -5.12 -20.48
N LYS A 199 12.55 -4.28 -19.97
CA LYS A 199 12.20 -2.99 -19.37
C LYS A 199 11.64 -2.00 -20.38
N THR A 200 12.25 -1.90 -21.56
CA THR A 200 11.72 -1.04 -22.63
C THR A 200 10.30 -1.44 -23.02
N LEU A 201 10.03 -2.74 -23.16
CA LEU A 201 8.68 -3.24 -23.45
C LEU A 201 7.68 -2.97 -22.29
N LEU A 202 8.15 -3.00 -21.05
CA LEU A 202 7.33 -2.61 -19.89
C LEU A 202 7.04 -1.10 -19.87
N ASP A 203 8.01 -0.26 -20.22
CA ASP A 203 7.82 1.18 -20.31
C ASP A 203 6.80 1.54 -21.41
N GLU A 204 6.84 0.83 -22.54
CA GLU A 204 5.85 0.95 -23.64
C GLU A 204 4.42 0.56 -23.21
N LEU A 205 4.26 -0.22 -22.14
CA LEU A 205 2.96 -0.60 -21.61
C LEU A 205 2.30 0.49 -20.74
N THR A 206 3.04 1.54 -20.36
CA THR A 206 2.55 2.63 -19.49
C THR A 206 1.27 3.26 -20.02
N GLU A 207 1.26 3.68 -21.29
CA GLU A 207 0.11 4.37 -21.88
C GLU A 207 -1.09 3.43 -22.11
N PRO A 208 -0.93 2.20 -22.64
CA PRO A 208 -2.00 1.20 -22.62
C PRO A 208 -2.63 0.97 -21.25
N PHE A 209 -1.83 0.83 -20.18
CA PHE A 209 -2.35 0.66 -18.83
C PHE A 209 -3.05 1.91 -18.31
N ALA A 210 -2.56 3.12 -18.61
CA ALA A 210 -3.24 4.36 -18.25
C ALA A 210 -4.64 4.43 -18.89
N ARG A 211 -4.75 4.09 -20.18
CA ARG A 211 -6.04 4.01 -20.88
C ARG A 211 -6.98 2.98 -20.25
N LEU A 212 -6.47 1.77 -19.98
CA LEU A 212 -7.27 0.73 -19.34
C LEU A 212 -7.76 1.17 -17.95
N THR A 213 -6.87 1.78 -17.17
CA THR A 213 -7.20 2.32 -15.84
C THR A 213 -8.31 3.36 -15.92
N ASN A 214 -8.24 4.27 -16.89
CA ASN A 214 -9.27 5.29 -17.09
C ASN A 214 -10.63 4.69 -17.49
N LEU A 215 -10.63 3.66 -18.35
CA LEU A 215 -11.85 2.93 -18.70
C LEU A 215 -12.47 2.23 -17.49
N VAL A 216 -11.65 1.55 -16.69
CA VAL A 216 -12.09 0.90 -15.45
C VAL A 216 -12.66 1.92 -14.48
N LYS A 217 -11.98 3.06 -14.32
CA LYS A 217 -12.39 4.16 -13.45
C LYS A 217 -13.74 4.72 -13.89
N ALA A 218 -13.92 5.02 -15.19
CA ALA A 218 -15.16 5.52 -15.74
C ALA A 218 -16.34 4.57 -15.49
N SER A 219 -16.16 3.29 -15.80
CA SER A 219 -17.20 2.28 -15.61
C SER A 219 -17.57 2.08 -14.13
N ASN A 220 -16.58 2.10 -13.23
CA ASN A 220 -16.83 2.01 -11.80
C ASN A 220 -17.59 3.23 -11.27
N SER A 221 -17.24 4.44 -11.74
CA SER A 221 -17.97 5.67 -11.39
C SER A 221 -19.41 5.63 -11.88
N GLU A 222 -19.64 5.16 -13.10
CA GLU A 222 -20.99 5.01 -13.66
C GLU A 222 -21.83 3.99 -12.89
N LYS A 223 -21.24 2.83 -12.56
CA LYS A 223 -21.93 1.82 -11.75
C LYS A 223 -22.27 2.36 -10.36
N TYR A 224 -21.32 3.04 -9.72
CA TYR A 224 -21.56 3.65 -8.41
C TYR A 224 -22.65 4.73 -8.47
N LEU A 225 -22.64 5.58 -9.51
CA LEU A 225 -23.67 6.59 -9.73
C LEU A 225 -25.06 5.94 -9.80
N GLN A 226 -25.23 4.90 -10.63
CA GLN A 226 -26.50 4.19 -10.76
C GLN A 226 -26.98 3.60 -9.42
N GLU A 227 -26.07 2.97 -8.67
CA GLU A 227 -26.38 2.43 -7.34
C GLU A 227 -26.73 3.55 -6.34
N ALA A 228 -26.06 4.71 -6.41
CA ALA A 228 -26.32 5.85 -5.54
C ALA A 228 -27.68 6.50 -5.82
N GLU A 229 -28.05 6.67 -7.09
CA GLU A 229 -29.36 7.20 -7.47
C GLU A 229 -30.52 6.35 -6.94
N ILE A 230 -30.36 5.02 -7.02
CA ILE A 230 -31.33 4.07 -6.46
C ILE A 230 -31.39 4.22 -4.94
N ARG A 231 -30.24 4.19 -4.25
CA ARG A 231 -30.18 4.33 -2.78
C ARG A 231 -30.83 5.63 -2.29
N VAL A 232 -30.52 6.76 -2.92
CA VAL A 232 -31.08 8.07 -2.56
C VAL A 232 -32.59 8.09 -2.76
N SER A 233 -33.07 7.54 -3.89
CA SER A 233 -34.51 7.45 -4.17
C SER A 233 -35.25 6.59 -3.15
N GLU A 234 -34.70 5.41 -2.81
CA GLU A 234 -35.26 4.51 -1.79
C GLU A 234 -35.23 5.15 -0.40
N ALA A 235 -34.15 5.84 -0.04
CA ALA A 235 -34.03 6.54 1.24
C ALA A 235 -35.10 7.64 1.37
N LYS A 236 -35.31 8.46 0.32
CA LYS A 236 -36.37 9.49 0.31
C LYS A 236 -37.75 8.88 0.51
N LEU A 237 -38.05 7.77 -0.17
CA LEU A 237 -39.32 7.06 -0.02
C LEU A 237 -39.50 6.56 1.42
N ASN A 238 -38.48 5.91 1.98
CA ASN A 238 -38.51 5.37 3.34
C ASN A 238 -38.68 6.46 4.40
N ILE A 239 -37.97 7.58 4.29
CA ILE A 239 -38.11 8.74 5.19
C ILE A 239 -39.52 9.33 5.09
N THR A 240 -40.04 9.47 3.87
CA THR A 240 -41.38 10.02 3.63
C THR A 240 -42.45 9.16 4.30
N LEU A 241 -42.38 7.85 4.11
CA LEU A 241 -43.34 6.87 4.64
C LEU A 241 -43.16 6.54 6.13
N SER A 242 -42.02 6.92 6.73
CA SER A 242 -41.73 6.56 8.12
C SER A 242 -42.74 7.14 9.10
N ALA A 243 -43.35 6.30 9.94
CA ALA A 243 -44.25 6.75 11.00
C ALA A 243 -43.50 7.20 12.27
N THR A 244 -42.20 6.88 12.38
CA THR A 244 -41.40 7.12 13.59
C THR A 244 -40.67 8.47 13.58
N LEU A 245 -40.49 9.07 12.40
CA LEU A 245 -39.81 10.35 12.24
C LEU A 245 -40.79 11.52 12.36
N THR A 246 -40.39 12.57 13.08
CA THR A 246 -41.14 13.83 13.14
C THR A 246 -41.08 14.55 11.79
N GLN A 247 -42.01 15.48 11.56
CA GLN A 247 -42.06 16.24 10.30
C GLN A 247 -40.79 17.07 10.07
N ASP A 248 -40.21 17.65 11.13
CA ASP A 248 -39.00 18.46 11.04
C ASP A 248 -37.79 17.60 10.64
N VAL A 249 -37.62 16.42 11.25
CA VAL A 249 -36.55 15.47 10.89
C VAL A 249 -36.68 14.99 9.46
N LYS A 250 -37.91 14.65 9.03
CA LYS A 250 -38.16 14.27 7.65
C LYS A 250 -37.75 15.37 6.69
N LYS A 251 -38.09 16.63 6.99
CA LYS A 251 -37.76 17.78 6.16
C LYS A 251 -36.25 17.96 6.05
N ASP A 252 -35.52 17.89 7.15
CA ASP A 252 -34.06 18.07 7.16
C ASP A 252 -33.37 16.92 6.41
N ALA A 253 -33.75 15.68 6.69
CA ALA A 253 -33.21 14.50 6.03
C ALA A 253 -33.49 14.48 4.51
N ILE A 254 -34.70 14.90 4.09
CA ILE A 254 -35.06 15.03 2.67
C ILE A 254 -34.29 16.18 2.02
N THR A 255 -34.08 17.30 2.73
CA THR A 255 -33.30 18.44 2.21
C THR A 255 -31.86 18.01 1.91
N ALA A 256 -31.24 17.24 2.81
CA ALA A 256 -29.92 16.66 2.58
C ALA A 256 -29.92 15.72 1.35
N LEU A 257 -30.91 14.83 1.21
CA LEU A 257 -30.98 13.95 0.03
C LEU A 257 -31.24 14.70 -1.28
N ASN A 258 -32.00 15.79 -1.27
CA ASN A 258 -32.15 16.65 -2.44
C ASN A 258 -30.82 17.30 -2.85
N ASN A 259 -29.98 17.70 -1.89
CA ASN A 259 -28.62 18.15 -2.20
C ASN A 259 -27.80 17.00 -2.80
N SER A 260 -27.86 15.80 -2.23
CA SER A 260 -27.22 14.62 -2.81
C SER A 260 -27.63 14.40 -4.27
N GLU A 261 -28.91 14.54 -4.63
CA GLU A 261 -29.39 14.40 -6.01
C GLU A 261 -28.77 15.43 -6.97
N ILE A 262 -28.51 16.66 -6.51
CA ILE A 262 -27.83 17.70 -7.32
C ILE A 262 -26.41 17.24 -7.66
N TYR A 263 -25.67 16.76 -6.67
CA TYR A 263 -24.31 16.26 -6.88
C TYR A 263 -24.27 14.99 -7.75
N LEU A 264 -25.24 14.08 -7.59
CA LEU A 264 -25.36 12.92 -8.49
C LEU A 264 -25.68 13.36 -9.94
N ALA A 265 -26.50 14.39 -10.14
CA ALA A 265 -26.76 14.94 -11.47
C ALA A 265 -25.49 15.54 -12.09
N ASN A 266 -24.73 16.33 -11.34
CA ASN A 266 -23.45 16.87 -11.80
C ASN A 266 -22.44 15.75 -12.14
N ALA A 267 -22.37 14.71 -11.30
CA ALA A 267 -21.52 13.55 -11.56
C ALA A 267 -21.88 12.87 -12.88
N ARG A 268 -23.18 12.75 -13.19
CA ARG A 268 -23.66 12.22 -14.47
C ARG A 268 -23.18 13.08 -15.64
N ASP A 269 -23.36 14.40 -15.55
CA ASP A 269 -22.93 15.33 -16.60
C ASP A 269 -21.41 15.25 -16.84
N PHE A 270 -20.62 15.12 -15.77
CA PHE A 270 -19.16 14.93 -15.90
C PHE A 270 -18.77 13.58 -16.52
N ILE A 271 -19.48 12.50 -16.20
CA ILE A 271 -19.28 11.20 -16.86
C ILE A 271 -19.59 11.30 -18.35
N GLU A 272 -20.67 11.98 -18.75
CA GLU A 272 -21.04 12.16 -20.16
C GLU A 272 -19.96 12.88 -20.97
N VAL A 273 -19.27 13.87 -20.37
CA VAL A 273 -18.15 14.57 -21.02
C VAL A 273 -16.79 13.92 -20.76
N SER A 274 -16.76 12.68 -20.26
CA SER A 274 -15.55 11.91 -19.94
C SER A 274 -14.62 12.57 -18.92
N ASN A 275 -15.14 13.43 -18.05
CA ASN A 275 -14.39 14.09 -16.98
C ASN A 275 -14.53 13.32 -15.65
N VAL A 276 -13.92 12.13 -15.62
CA VAL A 276 -14.16 11.13 -14.57
C VAL A 276 -13.63 11.56 -13.19
N ASP A 277 -12.59 12.40 -13.14
CA ASP A 277 -12.01 12.86 -11.87
C ASP A 277 -12.98 13.78 -11.13
N GLU A 278 -13.56 14.74 -11.83
CA GLU A 278 -14.59 15.65 -11.33
C GLU A 278 -15.88 14.89 -11.00
N ALA A 279 -16.26 13.91 -11.83
CA ALA A 279 -17.39 13.03 -11.50
C ALA A 279 -17.21 12.33 -10.16
N ILE A 280 -16.01 11.83 -9.85
CA ILE A 280 -15.72 11.20 -8.54
C ILE A 280 -15.83 12.23 -7.41
N GLY A 281 -15.32 13.44 -7.60
CA GLY A 281 -15.47 14.52 -6.62
C GLY A 281 -16.94 14.80 -6.30
N GLU A 282 -17.80 14.88 -7.33
CA GLU A 282 -19.24 15.07 -7.13
C GLU A 282 -19.90 13.84 -6.45
N LEU A 283 -19.48 12.60 -6.78
CA LEU A 283 -19.97 11.39 -6.10
C LEU A 283 -19.57 11.35 -4.61
N GLU A 284 -18.39 11.87 -4.25
CA GLU A 284 -17.97 12.01 -2.86
C GLU A 284 -18.81 13.05 -2.10
N GLU A 285 -19.11 14.19 -2.73
CA GLU A 285 -20.01 15.20 -2.15
C GLU A 285 -21.45 14.68 -1.99
N ALA A 286 -21.97 13.96 -2.99
CA ALA A 286 -23.27 13.29 -2.88
C ALA A 286 -23.33 12.37 -1.65
N LYS A 287 -22.29 11.55 -1.47
CA LYS A 287 -22.20 10.65 -0.31
C LYS A 287 -22.19 11.40 1.03
N LYS A 288 -21.49 12.54 1.12
CA LYS A 288 -21.52 13.36 2.35
C LYS A 288 -22.93 13.85 2.68
N TRP A 289 -23.74 14.16 1.68
CA TRP A 289 -25.14 14.53 1.87
C TRP A 289 -26.04 13.33 2.22
N GLU A 290 -25.78 12.13 1.69
CA GLU A 290 -26.41 10.89 2.17
C GLU A 290 -26.11 10.67 3.67
N GLU A 291 -24.86 10.86 4.09
CA GLU A 291 -24.44 10.77 5.50
C GLU A 291 -25.11 11.84 6.37
N GLU A 292 -25.27 13.07 5.87
CA GLU A 292 -25.99 14.13 6.56
C GLU A 292 -27.48 13.79 6.76
N SER A 293 -28.12 13.20 5.75
CA SER A 293 -29.49 12.69 5.89
C SER A 293 -29.61 11.66 7.02
N ASN A 294 -28.67 10.71 7.06
CA ASN A 294 -28.62 9.70 8.11
C ASN A 294 -28.36 10.31 9.50
N ARG A 295 -27.53 11.35 9.60
CA ARG A 295 -27.31 12.09 10.85
C ARG A 295 -28.59 12.78 11.34
N ALA A 296 -29.34 13.43 10.46
CA ALA A 296 -30.61 14.06 10.81
C ALA A 296 -31.62 13.04 11.37
N ILE A 297 -31.67 11.83 10.79
CA ILE A 297 -32.51 10.72 11.27
C ILE A 297 -32.06 10.23 12.65
N THR A 298 -30.75 10.06 12.85
CA THR A 298 -30.18 9.43 14.06
C THR A 298 -30.17 10.37 15.27
N ALA A 299 -30.07 11.69 15.06
CA ALA A 299 -30.10 12.69 16.13
C ALA A 299 -31.39 12.65 16.98
N VAL A 300 -32.47 12.05 16.47
CA VAL A 300 -33.75 11.92 17.17
C VAL A 300 -33.93 10.58 17.87
N THR A 301 -33.21 9.52 17.46
CA THR A 301 -33.24 8.23 18.16
C THR A 301 -32.54 8.25 19.52
N ASP A 302 -31.70 9.25 19.80
CA ASP A 302 -30.98 9.41 21.07
C ASP A 302 -31.70 10.31 22.10
N THR A 303 -32.92 10.79 21.81
CA THR A 303 -33.68 11.56 22.81
C THR A 303 -34.48 10.58 23.69
N PRO A 304 -34.20 10.47 25.02
CA PRO A 304 -34.95 9.56 25.88
C PRO A 304 -36.40 10.02 26.00
N SER A 305 -37.33 9.26 25.44
CA SER A 305 -38.74 9.37 25.77
C SER A 305 -38.95 8.79 27.17
N SER A 306 -39.10 9.65 28.17
CA SER A 306 -40.08 9.50 29.26
C SER A 306 -39.78 10.45 30.41
N VAL A 307 -40.57 11.52 30.51
CA VAL A 307 -41.12 11.93 31.81
C VAL A 307 -42.61 12.13 31.57
N GLU A 308 -43.41 11.13 31.93
CA GLU A 308 -44.86 11.26 31.98
C GLU A 308 -45.26 12.32 33.01
N PRO A 309 -46.21 13.22 32.70
CA PRO A 309 -46.84 14.06 33.70
C PRO A 309 -48.03 13.31 34.30
N THR A 310 -47.90 12.81 35.54
CA THR A 310 -49.09 12.45 36.33
C THR A 310 -49.66 13.70 36.99
N THR A 311 -50.73 14.23 36.39
CA THR A 311 -51.72 15.05 37.08
C THR A 311 -53.01 14.26 37.28
N GLU A 312 -53.74 14.66 38.32
CA GLU A 312 -55.10 14.28 38.74
C GLU A 312 -55.21 13.11 39.73
N SER A 313 -56.02 13.15 40.78
CA SER A 313 -56.83 14.21 41.40
C SER A 313 -57.36 13.64 42.72
N ILE A 314 -57.49 14.51 43.72
CA ILE A 314 -58.58 14.57 44.71
C ILE A 314 -59.35 13.26 44.97
N ILE A 315 -59.14 12.67 46.16
CA ILE A 315 -60.22 12.00 46.90
C ILE A 315 -60.17 12.50 48.36
N LYS A 316 -61.20 13.25 48.74
CA LYS A 316 -61.62 13.41 50.14
C LYS A 316 -62.83 12.46 50.33
N PRO A 317 -62.93 11.75 51.46
CA PRO A 317 -64.04 12.10 52.35
C PRO A 317 -63.68 12.08 53.85
N GLU A 318 -64.21 13.11 54.50
CA GLU A 318 -64.83 13.22 55.82
C GLU A 318 -64.63 12.20 56.98
N ILE A 319 -64.41 12.82 58.15
CA ILE A 319 -64.92 12.56 59.52
C ILE A 319 -64.29 11.41 60.35
N SER A 320 -63.62 11.78 61.45
CA SER A 320 -64.08 11.42 62.81
C SER A 320 -63.31 12.17 63.90
N THR A 321 -64.09 12.61 64.88
CA THR A 321 -63.79 13.30 66.14
C THR A 321 -62.83 12.56 67.09
N SER A 322 -62.02 13.28 67.88
CA SER A 322 -61.87 13.08 69.34
C SER A 322 -60.65 13.82 69.92
N LYS A 323 -60.95 14.77 70.82
CA LYS A 323 -60.17 15.36 71.94
C LYS A 323 -58.84 16.07 71.65
#